data_AF-A0A2T9YPP0-F1
#
_entry.id   AF-A0A2T9YPP0-F1
#
_cell.length_a   1.000
_cell.length_b   1.000
_cell.length_c   1.000
_cell.angle_alpha   90.00
_cell.angle_beta   90.00
_cell.angle_gamma   90.00
#
_symmetry.space_group_name_H-M   'P 1'
#
loop_
_entity.id
_entity.type
_entity.pdbx_description
1 polymer ?
#
loop_
_entity_poly.entity_id
_entity_poly.type
_entity_poly.pdbx_seq_one_letter_code
_entity_poly.pdbx_strand_id
1 'polypeptide(L)'
;MTPAGSLVPQGEKTKKGGTSIFLDGENVTNTLSALEISRGVRSIAKIAEIRAATVDKQRELLGGPTLFANTATSSVEGVIVEGRDIGTVVYPDANVKIYLEAEAEARGRRRFNELVAKNLNYDSKGGEITLQQIVTDIAQRDQDDFNRAHSPLVKARDAIAIDSSNLTIEQVINSIESLITVKLNKTL
;
A
#
# COMPACT_ATOMS: atom_id res chain seq x y z
N MET A 1 -6.35 21.90 25.15
CA MET A 1 -6.89 20.68 24.51
C MET A 1 -6.29 20.59 23.14
N THR A 2 -5.25 19.77 22.98
CA THR A 2 -4.61 19.53 21.68
C THR A 2 -5.60 18.77 20.80
N PRO A 3 -5.82 19.15 19.53
CA PRO A 3 -6.74 18.42 18.66
C PRO A 3 -6.25 16.99 18.48
N ALA A 4 -7.20 16.05 18.36
CA ALA A 4 -6.92 14.65 18.07
C ALA A 4 -5.98 14.52 16.86
N GLY A 5 -4.98 13.63 17.00
CA GLY A 5 -3.82 13.47 16.14
C GLY A 5 -4.11 13.56 14.65
N SER A 6 -3.52 14.56 14.00
CA SER A 6 -3.50 14.61 12.55
C SER A 6 -2.46 13.61 12.05
N LEU A 7 -2.92 12.49 11.49
CA LEU A 7 -2.11 11.66 10.59
C LEU A 7 -1.93 12.43 9.27
N VAL A 8 -1.12 13.48 9.29
CA VAL A 8 -0.59 14.08 8.07
C VAL A 8 0.73 13.38 7.83
N PRO A 9 0.87 12.56 6.77
CA PRO A 9 2.19 12.14 6.33
C PRO A 9 2.96 13.40 5.97
N GLN A 10 3.78 13.90 6.89
CA GLN A 10 4.80 14.88 6.56
C GLN A 10 5.90 14.13 5.82
N GLY A 11 5.65 13.87 4.55
CA GLY A 11 6.61 13.27 3.65
C GLY A 11 7.73 14.27 3.37
N GLU A 12 8.65 14.47 4.32
CA GLU A 12 9.94 15.03 3.97
C GLU A 12 10.67 14.02 3.10
N LYS A 13 10.88 14.35 1.81
CA LYS A 13 11.75 13.58 0.93
C LYS A 13 13.14 13.57 1.55
N THR A 14 13.51 12.45 2.17
CA THR A 14 14.89 12.26 2.60
C THR A 14 15.79 12.21 1.36
N LYS A 15 17.03 12.71 1.45
CA LYS A 15 18.02 12.73 0.35
C LYS A 15 18.34 11.33 -0.25
N LYS A 16 17.78 10.24 0.31
CA LYS A 16 17.93 8.85 -0.16
C LYS A 16 16.61 8.20 -0.62
N GLY A 17 15.53 8.96 -0.84
CA GLY A 17 14.29 8.41 -1.40
C GLY A 17 13.41 7.63 -0.41
N GLY A 18 13.59 7.80 0.90
CA GLY A 18 12.71 7.23 1.91
C GLY A 18 11.60 8.21 2.32
N THR A 19 10.39 7.69 2.52
CA THR A 19 9.25 8.41 3.14
C THR A 19 9.33 8.28 4.66
N SER A 20 9.31 9.40 5.37
CA SER A 20 9.15 9.40 6.83
C SER A 20 7.68 9.50 7.21
N ILE A 21 7.25 8.73 8.21
CA ILE A 21 5.88 8.74 8.74
C ILE A 21 5.94 9.14 10.21
N PHE A 22 5.10 10.11 10.56
CA PHE A 22 4.99 10.65 11.93
C PHE A 22 3.60 10.40 12.52
N LEU A 23 3.56 10.09 13.81
CA LEU A 23 2.35 10.01 14.63
C LEU A 23 2.56 10.88 15.86
N ASP A 24 1.71 11.89 16.06
CA ASP A 24 1.79 12.84 17.19
C ASP A 24 3.19 13.46 17.38
N GLY A 25 3.91 13.69 16.27
CA GLY A 25 5.26 14.25 16.25
C GLY A 25 6.39 13.23 16.40
N GLU A 26 6.08 11.97 16.68
CA GLU A 26 7.07 10.89 16.77
C GLU A 26 7.28 10.21 15.41
N ASN A 27 8.53 9.98 15.02
CA ASN A 27 8.84 9.25 13.80
C ASN A 27 8.63 7.74 14.00
N VAL A 28 7.59 7.19 13.36
CA VAL A 28 7.18 5.78 13.48
C VAL A 28 7.52 4.94 12.24
N THR A 29 8.29 5.49 11.29
CA THR A 29 8.58 4.91 9.97
C THR A 29 9.03 3.44 10.04
N ASN A 30 9.98 3.13 10.93
CA ASN A 30 10.51 1.77 11.06
C ASN A 30 9.57 0.85 11.85
N THR A 31 8.88 1.39 12.85
CA THR A 31 7.95 0.65 13.72
C THR A 31 6.75 0.11 12.96
N LEU A 32 6.25 0.86 11.97
CA LEU A 32 5.12 0.42 11.11
C LEU A 32 5.42 -0.87 10.34
N SER A 33 6.70 -1.20 10.13
CA SER A 33 7.11 -2.44 9.47
C SER A 33 7.12 -3.63 10.42
N ALA A 34 6.96 -3.45 11.72
CA ALA A 34 6.98 -4.56 12.67
C ALA A 34 5.84 -5.56 12.42
N LEU A 35 6.10 -6.83 12.68
CA LEU A 35 5.12 -7.90 12.44
C LEU A 35 3.93 -7.81 13.39
N GLU A 36 4.12 -7.35 14.62
CA GLU A 36 3.03 -7.11 15.57
C GLU A 36 2.02 -6.08 15.04
N ILE A 37 2.50 -4.98 14.46
CA ILE A 37 1.66 -3.94 13.84
C ILE A 37 0.94 -4.52 12.63
N SER A 38 1.67 -5.24 11.76
CA SER A 38 1.11 -5.89 10.57
C SER A 38 0.01 -6.91 10.91
N ARG A 39 0.12 -7.60 12.06
CA ARG A 39 -0.89 -8.55 12.55
C ARG A 39 -2.07 -7.83 13.19
N GLY A 40 -1.81 -6.82 14.04
CA GLY A 40 -2.83 -6.04 14.72
C GLY A 40 -3.79 -5.33 13.77
N VAL A 41 -3.25 -4.73 12.69
CA VAL A 41 -4.05 -3.97 11.72
C VAL A 41 -5.08 -4.84 10.98
N ARG A 42 -4.88 -6.17 10.89
CA ARG A 42 -5.81 -7.08 10.19
C ARG A 42 -7.21 -7.08 10.80
N SER A 43 -7.29 -7.01 12.13
CA SER A 43 -8.57 -6.98 12.86
C SER A 43 -9.27 -5.63 12.68
N ILE A 44 -8.49 -4.55 12.73
CA ILE A 44 -8.97 -3.17 12.62
C ILE A 44 -9.46 -2.88 11.20
N ALA A 45 -8.73 -3.33 10.17
CA ALA A 45 -9.07 -3.09 8.77
C ALA A 45 -10.34 -3.81 8.29
N LYS A 46 -10.94 -4.68 9.12
CA LYS A 46 -12.23 -5.34 8.85
C LYS A 46 -13.44 -4.51 9.34
N ILE A 47 -13.21 -3.48 10.15
CA ILE A 47 -14.27 -2.62 10.71
C ILE A 47 -14.72 -1.61 9.65
N ALA A 48 -16.01 -1.65 9.30
CA ALA A 48 -16.56 -0.89 8.18
C ALA A 48 -16.44 0.62 8.39
N GLU A 49 -16.69 1.11 9.60
CA GLU A 49 -16.65 2.53 9.98
C GLU A 49 -15.21 3.07 9.88
N ILE A 50 -14.22 2.27 10.29
CA ILE A 50 -12.81 2.63 10.16
C ILE A 50 -12.41 2.67 8.68
N ARG A 51 -12.86 1.68 7.90
CA ARG A 51 -12.60 1.64 6.45
C ARG A 51 -13.16 2.88 5.77
N ALA A 52 -14.42 3.26 6.07
CA ALA A 52 -15.09 4.43 5.53
C ALA A 52 -14.30 5.71 5.88
N ALA A 53 -13.99 5.92 7.16
CA ALA A 53 -13.18 7.06 7.61
C ALA A 53 -11.82 7.13 6.90
N THR A 54 -11.19 5.98 6.65
CA THR A 54 -9.91 5.90 5.93
C THR A 54 -10.06 6.22 4.43
N VAL A 55 -11.15 5.80 3.76
CA VAL A 55 -11.45 6.22 2.37
C VAL A 55 -11.56 7.74 2.31
N ASP A 56 -12.35 8.31 3.21
CA ASP A 56 -12.64 9.75 3.22
C ASP A 56 -11.35 10.53 3.45
N LYS A 57 -10.49 10.08 4.37
CA LYS A 57 -9.19 10.73 4.60
C LYS A 57 -8.26 10.61 3.41
N GLN A 58 -8.21 9.46 2.75
CA GLN A 58 -7.42 9.28 1.52
C GLN A 58 -7.87 10.23 0.42
N ARG A 59 -9.18 10.43 0.26
CA ARG A 59 -9.76 11.37 -0.71
C ARG A 59 -9.46 12.82 -0.34
N GLU A 60 -9.65 13.20 0.92
CA GLU A 60 -9.33 14.53 1.43
C GLU A 60 -7.87 14.92 1.13
N LEU A 61 -6.92 14.04 1.46
CA LEU A 61 -5.49 14.26 1.24
C LEU A 61 -5.10 14.38 -0.24
N LEU A 62 -5.93 13.86 -1.13
CA LEU A 62 -5.70 13.79 -2.56
C LEU A 62 -6.58 14.80 -3.35
N GLY A 63 -7.28 15.71 -2.68
CA GLY A 63 -8.05 16.78 -3.32
C GLY A 63 -9.51 16.43 -3.62
N GLY A 64 -10.05 15.35 -3.05
CA GLY A 64 -11.45 14.97 -3.11
C GLY A 64 -11.72 13.62 -3.78
N PRO A 65 -13.01 13.23 -3.92
CA PRO A 65 -13.39 11.95 -4.53
C PRO A 65 -13.08 11.86 -6.03
N THR A 66 -12.90 13.01 -6.68
CA THR A 66 -12.54 13.14 -8.09
C THR A 66 -11.15 13.76 -8.20
N LEU A 67 -10.13 12.90 -8.36
CA LEU A 67 -8.73 13.27 -8.62
C LEU A 67 -8.54 14.09 -9.91
N PHE A 68 -9.57 14.20 -10.76
CA PHE A 68 -9.49 14.67 -12.15
C PHE A 68 -10.43 15.83 -12.48
N ALA A 69 -11.14 16.39 -11.49
CA ALA A 69 -12.05 17.51 -11.73
C ALA A 69 -11.28 18.84 -11.80
N ASN A 70 -10.39 18.98 -12.79
CA ASN A 70 -9.99 20.23 -13.45
C ASN A 70 -10.03 21.52 -12.61
N THR A 71 -9.49 21.52 -11.39
CA THR A 71 -9.32 22.74 -10.60
C THR A 71 -7.92 23.26 -10.88
N ALA A 72 -7.86 24.48 -11.40
CA ALA A 72 -6.64 25.26 -11.71
C ALA A 72 -5.67 25.49 -10.52
N THR A 73 -5.91 24.82 -9.40
CA THR A 73 -5.19 24.87 -8.12
C THR A 73 -4.46 23.57 -7.77
N SER A 74 -4.64 22.47 -8.50
CA SER A 74 -3.89 21.23 -8.23
C SER A 74 -2.49 21.33 -8.84
N SER A 75 -1.50 21.67 -8.01
CA SER A 75 -0.07 21.73 -8.37
C SER A 75 0.58 20.35 -8.61
N VAL A 76 -0.20 19.30 -8.83
CA VAL A 76 0.25 17.92 -8.96
C VAL A 76 -0.22 17.38 -10.31
N GLU A 77 0.73 17.13 -11.23
CA GLU A 77 0.43 16.65 -12.59
C GLU A 77 -0.09 15.20 -12.64
N GLY A 78 0.01 14.47 -11.53
CA GLY A 78 -0.49 13.11 -11.36
C GLY A 78 -0.08 12.50 -10.02
N VAL A 79 -0.80 11.46 -9.59
CA VAL A 79 -0.50 10.75 -8.33
C VAL A 79 -0.54 9.24 -8.54
N ILE A 80 0.39 8.54 -7.88
CA ILE A 80 0.37 7.08 -7.76
C ILE A 80 -0.16 6.76 -6.36
N VAL A 81 -1.22 5.95 -6.30
CA VAL A 81 -1.84 5.53 -5.04
C VAL A 81 -1.77 4.02 -4.95
N GLU A 82 -1.09 3.53 -3.92
CA GLU A 82 -0.97 2.10 -3.63
C GLU A 82 -1.98 1.68 -2.55
N GLY A 83 -2.62 0.53 -2.73
CA GLY A 83 -3.52 -0.06 -1.74
C GLY A 83 -4.25 -1.29 -2.27
N ARG A 84 -5.16 -1.84 -1.47
CA ARG A 84 -5.87 -3.10 -1.80
C ARG A 84 -7.12 -2.89 -2.65
N ASP A 85 -7.84 -1.79 -2.44
CA ASP A 85 -9.14 -1.50 -3.05
C ASP A 85 -9.17 -0.10 -3.68
N ILE A 86 -8.01 0.40 -4.12
CA ILE A 86 -7.90 1.73 -4.74
C ILE A 86 -8.74 1.79 -6.02
N GLY A 87 -8.51 0.87 -6.96
CA GLY A 87 -9.20 0.88 -8.26
C GLY A 87 -10.66 0.39 -8.24
N THR A 88 -11.16 -0.09 -7.11
CA THR A 88 -12.53 -0.62 -6.94
C THR A 88 -13.39 0.22 -6.01
N VAL A 89 -12.79 0.86 -4.99
CA VAL A 89 -13.52 1.59 -3.94
C VAL A 89 -13.05 3.04 -3.84
N VAL A 90 -11.75 3.28 -3.67
CA VAL A 90 -11.25 4.64 -3.39
C VAL A 90 -11.36 5.54 -4.63
N TYR A 91 -10.82 5.08 -5.76
CA TYR A 91 -10.82 5.73 -7.07
C TYR A 91 -11.21 4.75 -8.18
N PRO A 92 -12.51 4.38 -8.27
CA PRO A 92 -13.01 3.54 -9.35
C PRO A 92 -12.87 4.18 -10.73
N ASP A 93 -12.63 5.49 -10.82
CA ASP A 93 -12.45 6.22 -12.08
C ASP A 93 -10.97 6.55 -12.39
N ALA A 94 -10.01 5.92 -11.71
CA ALA A 94 -8.59 6.10 -11.98
C ALA A 94 -8.24 5.82 -13.46
N ASN A 95 -7.44 6.70 -14.09
CA ASN A 95 -7.09 6.56 -15.51
C ASN A 95 -6.32 5.27 -15.84
N VAL A 96 -5.50 4.81 -14.88
CA VAL A 96 -4.70 3.59 -14.99
C VAL A 96 -4.86 2.80 -13.69
N LYS A 97 -5.21 1.52 -13.82
CA LYS A 97 -5.32 0.59 -12.69
C LYS A 97 -4.43 -0.61 -12.95
N ILE A 98 -3.54 -0.88 -12.00
CA ILE A 98 -2.60 -1.98 -12.07
C ILE A 98 -2.86 -2.89 -10.88
N TYR A 99 -2.98 -4.19 -11.15
CA TYR A 99 -3.12 -5.21 -10.13
C TYR A 99 -1.83 -6.02 -10.10
N LEU A 100 -0.94 -5.69 -9.17
CA LEU A 100 0.34 -6.36 -9.02
C LEU A 100 0.15 -7.63 -8.18
N GLU A 101 0.35 -8.79 -8.79
CA GLU A 101 0.25 -10.08 -8.14
C GLU A 101 1.61 -10.78 -8.05
N ALA A 102 1.70 -11.75 -7.13
CA ALA A 102 2.84 -12.63 -6.99
C ALA A 102 2.49 -13.83 -6.10
N GLU A 103 3.19 -14.93 -6.30
CA GLU A 103 3.18 -16.09 -5.41
C GLU A 103 3.51 -15.69 -3.96
N ALA A 104 2.89 -16.39 -3.00
CA ALA A 104 3.08 -16.12 -1.58
C ALA A 104 4.54 -16.32 -1.16
N GLU A 105 5.22 -17.28 -1.78
CA GLU A 105 6.63 -17.61 -1.59
C GLU A 105 7.54 -16.46 -2.00
N ALA A 106 7.30 -15.87 -3.18
CA ALA A 106 8.05 -14.73 -3.68
C ALA A 106 7.85 -13.50 -2.78
N ARG A 107 6.60 -13.21 -2.39
CA ARG A 107 6.28 -12.12 -1.46
C ARG A 107 6.88 -12.35 -0.08
N GLY A 108 6.84 -13.59 0.43
CA GLY A 108 7.43 -13.98 1.70
C GLY A 108 8.95 -13.85 1.70
N ARG A 109 9.63 -14.21 0.61
CA ARG A 109 11.08 -13.97 0.46
C ARG A 109 11.43 -12.49 0.55
N ARG A 110 10.72 -11.64 -0.21
CA ARG A 110 10.94 -10.19 -0.22
C ARG A 110 10.72 -9.60 1.17
N ARG A 111 9.62 -9.97 1.83
CA ARG A 111 9.29 -9.49 3.17
C ARG A 111 10.28 -9.98 4.23
N PHE A 112 10.71 -11.23 4.18
CA PHE A 112 11.73 -11.75 5.09
C PHE A 112 13.05 -10.98 4.95
N ASN A 113 13.52 -10.80 3.72
CA ASN A 113 14.74 -10.03 3.45
C ASN A 113 14.63 -8.58 3.94
N GLU A 114 13.47 -7.94 3.76
CA GLU A 114 13.20 -6.60 4.29
C GLU A 114 13.29 -6.55 5.82
N LEU A 115 12.67 -7.52 6.51
CA LEU A 115 12.70 -7.58 7.97
C LEU A 115 14.10 -7.85 8.52
N VAL A 116 14.85 -8.77 7.90
CA VAL A 116 16.24 -9.05 8.27
C VAL A 116 17.11 -7.80 8.08
N ALA A 117 16.99 -7.11 6.94
CA ALA A 117 17.74 -5.88 6.68
C ALA A 117 17.45 -4.75 7.69
N LYS A 118 16.25 -4.76 8.29
CA LYS A 118 15.82 -3.81 9.34
C LYS A 118 16.03 -4.34 10.77
N ASN A 119 16.54 -5.55 10.95
CA ASN A 119 16.64 -6.24 12.25
C ASN A 119 15.28 -6.39 12.97
N LEU A 120 14.22 -6.65 12.19
CA LEU A 120 12.83 -6.79 12.64
C LEU A 120 12.29 -8.23 12.48
N ASN A 121 13.15 -9.22 12.26
CA ASN A 121 12.79 -10.63 12.11
C ASN A 121 12.67 -11.36 13.45
N TYR A 122 12.11 -10.70 14.46
CA TYR A 122 11.91 -11.24 15.81
C TYR A 122 10.45 -11.06 16.26
N ASP A 123 9.96 -11.99 17.08
CA ASP A 123 8.64 -11.88 17.69
C ASP A 123 8.67 -11.05 19.00
N SER A 124 7.51 -10.83 19.60
CA SER A 124 7.37 -10.07 20.85
C SER A 124 8.12 -10.68 22.06
N LYS A 125 8.59 -11.92 21.94
CA LYS A 125 9.37 -12.63 22.96
C LYS A 125 10.85 -12.72 22.60
N GLY A 126 11.28 -12.09 21.49
CA GLY A 126 12.66 -12.12 21.01
C GLY A 126 13.04 -13.37 20.22
N GLY A 127 12.08 -14.23 19.84
CA GLY A 127 12.33 -15.40 19.01
C GLY A 127 12.46 -15.03 17.53
N GLU A 128 13.42 -15.62 16.82
CA GLU A 128 13.58 -15.40 15.38
C GLU A 128 12.38 -15.92 14.58
N ILE A 129 11.91 -15.09 13.66
CA ILE A 129 10.80 -15.41 12.76
C ILE A 129 11.35 -16.00 11.49
N THR A 130 10.86 -17.17 11.13
CA THR A 130 11.32 -17.88 9.94
C THR A 130 10.61 -17.38 8.68
N LEU A 131 11.28 -17.56 7.55
CA LEU A 131 10.68 -17.35 6.24
C LEU A 131 9.35 -18.12 6.07
N GLN A 132 9.30 -19.38 6.51
CA GLN A 132 8.10 -20.20 6.38
C GLN A 132 6.91 -19.59 7.12
N GLN A 133 7.14 -19.06 8.33
CA GLN A 133 6.11 -18.36 9.10
C GLN A 133 5.62 -17.12 8.37
N ILE A 134 6.50 -16.35 7.71
CA ILE A 134 6.10 -15.17 6.92
C ILE A 134 5.27 -15.57 5.71
N VAL A 135 5.67 -16.62 4.98
CA VAL A 135 4.91 -17.13 3.83
C VAL A 135 3.50 -17.56 4.27
N THR A 136 3.40 -18.30 5.37
CA THR A 136 2.10 -18.70 5.96
C THR A 136 1.28 -17.49 6.38
N ASP A 137 1.89 -16.51 7.06
CA ASP A 137 1.20 -15.28 7.49
C ASP A 137 0.65 -14.48 6.30
N ILE A 138 1.39 -14.44 5.19
CA ILE A 138 0.99 -13.78 3.94
C ILE A 138 -0.17 -14.54 3.29
N ALA A 139 -0.04 -15.85 3.12
CA ALA A 139 -1.09 -16.67 2.51
C ALA A 139 -2.42 -16.57 3.30
N GLN A 140 -2.35 -16.63 4.64
CA GLN A 140 -3.52 -16.44 5.49
C GLN A 140 -4.11 -15.04 5.33
N ARG A 141 -3.26 -14.01 5.20
CA ARG A 141 -3.72 -12.64 4.97
C ARG A 141 -4.47 -12.52 3.66
N ASP A 142 -3.97 -13.14 2.59
CA ASP A 142 -4.61 -13.06 1.29
C ASP A 142 -5.99 -13.74 1.34
N GLN A 143 -6.09 -14.92 1.96
CA GLN A 143 -7.36 -15.60 2.16
C GLN A 143 -8.35 -14.74 2.95
N ASP A 144 -7.92 -14.13 4.05
CA ASP A 144 -8.73 -13.18 4.81
C ASP A 144 -9.15 -12.01 3.92
N ASP A 145 -8.21 -11.43 3.17
CA ASP A 145 -8.40 -10.25 2.34
C ASP A 145 -9.41 -10.51 1.20
N PHE A 146 -9.37 -11.69 0.57
CA PHE A 146 -10.32 -12.15 -0.46
C PHE A 146 -11.73 -12.38 0.09
N ASN A 147 -11.84 -12.95 1.29
CA ASN A 147 -13.12 -13.35 1.88
C ASN A 147 -13.78 -12.26 2.73
N ARG A 148 -13.22 -11.05 2.78
CA ARG A 148 -13.79 -9.94 3.54
C ARG A 148 -15.14 -9.49 2.98
N ALA A 149 -16.12 -9.31 3.87
CA ALA A 149 -17.45 -8.81 3.51
C ALA A 149 -17.42 -7.37 2.97
N HIS A 150 -16.49 -6.54 3.46
CA HIS A 150 -16.32 -5.15 3.05
C HIS A 150 -14.97 -4.96 2.38
N SER A 151 -14.97 -4.28 1.22
CA SER A 151 -13.77 -4.03 0.41
C SER A 151 -12.89 -5.28 0.21
N PRO A 152 -13.44 -6.39 -0.32
CA PRO A 152 -12.63 -7.58 -0.60
C PRO A 152 -11.51 -7.23 -1.57
N LEU A 153 -10.38 -7.94 -1.44
CA LEU A 153 -9.28 -7.83 -2.40
C LEU A 153 -9.73 -8.39 -3.75
N VAL A 154 -10.19 -7.51 -4.64
CA VAL A 154 -10.71 -7.87 -5.95
C VAL A 154 -10.05 -7.00 -6.99
N LYS A 155 -9.55 -7.63 -8.06
CA LYS A 155 -9.06 -6.92 -9.23
C LYS A 155 -10.20 -6.16 -9.89
N ALA A 156 -10.05 -4.84 -10.07
CA ALA A 156 -11.01 -4.05 -10.84
C ALA A 156 -11.15 -4.59 -12.27
N ARG A 157 -12.35 -4.54 -12.85
CA ARG A 157 -12.64 -5.13 -14.18
C ARG A 157 -11.70 -4.63 -15.28
N ASP A 158 -11.32 -3.36 -15.20
CA ASP A 158 -10.46 -2.64 -16.13
C ASP A 158 -8.99 -2.57 -15.68
N ALA A 159 -8.64 -3.20 -14.56
CA ALA A 159 -7.26 -3.28 -14.10
C ALA A 159 -6.45 -4.30 -14.90
N ILE A 160 -5.22 -3.94 -15.23
CA ILE A 160 -4.26 -4.82 -15.87
C ILE A 160 -3.46 -5.53 -14.79
N ALA A 161 -3.41 -6.86 -14.88
CA ALA A 161 -2.63 -7.68 -13.95
C ALA A 161 -1.16 -7.76 -14.39
N ILE A 162 -0.25 -7.65 -13.43
CA ILE A 162 1.19 -7.89 -13.63
C ILE A 162 1.60 -8.93 -12.60
N ASP A 163 1.99 -10.13 -13.06
CA ASP A 163 2.61 -11.12 -12.20
C ASP A 163 4.10 -10.77 -12.00
N SER A 164 4.44 -10.43 -10.77
CA SER A 164 5.79 -10.07 -10.37
C SER A 164 6.57 -11.21 -9.73
N SER A 165 6.06 -12.43 -9.68
CA SER A 165 6.67 -13.57 -8.95
C SER A 165 8.14 -13.78 -9.32
N ASN A 166 8.44 -13.71 -10.62
CA ASN A 166 9.76 -13.96 -11.19
C ASN A 166 10.40 -12.70 -11.81
N LEU A 167 9.86 -11.52 -11.50
CA LEU A 167 10.37 -10.26 -12.02
C LEU A 167 11.29 -9.56 -11.00
N THR A 168 12.34 -8.91 -11.51
CA THR A 168 13.12 -7.94 -10.75
C THR A 168 12.33 -6.64 -10.56
N ILE A 169 12.76 -5.81 -9.61
CA ILE A 169 12.15 -4.49 -9.38
C ILE A 169 12.18 -3.64 -10.66
N GLU A 170 13.31 -3.63 -11.39
CA GLU A 170 13.46 -2.90 -12.65
C GLU A 170 12.49 -3.40 -13.73
N GLN A 171 12.30 -4.72 -13.85
CA GLN A 171 11.34 -5.29 -14.80
C GLN A 171 9.90 -4.92 -14.46
N VAL A 172 9.54 -4.89 -13.17
CA VAL A 172 8.22 -4.42 -12.73
C VAL A 172 8.04 -2.94 -13.04
N ILE A 173 9.02 -2.10 -12.74
CA ILE A 173 8.99 -0.65 -13.03
C ILE A 173 8.81 -0.43 -14.54
N ASN A 174 9.64 -1.04 -15.38
CA ASN A 174 9.57 -0.89 -16.83
C ASN A 174 8.22 -1.34 -17.39
N SER A 175 7.63 -2.40 -16.83
CA SER A 175 6.29 -2.88 -17.22
C SER A 175 5.20 -1.87 -16.87
N ILE A 176 5.28 -1.27 -15.68
CA ILE A 176 4.35 -0.24 -15.21
C ILE A 176 4.48 1.03 -16.06
N GLU A 177 5.70 1.51 -16.29
CA GLU A 177 5.97 2.72 -17.09
C GLU A 177 5.48 2.57 -18.53
N SER A 178 5.77 1.42 -19.16
CA SER A 178 5.29 1.11 -20.51
C SER A 178 3.76 1.14 -20.58
N LEU A 179 3.10 0.58 -19.56
CA LEU A 179 1.65 0.52 -19.48
C LEU A 179 1.03 1.91 -19.30
N ILE A 180 1.60 2.74 -18.43
CA ILE A 180 1.13 4.12 -18.22
C ILE A 180 1.33 4.94 -19.51
N THR A 181 2.48 4.80 -20.17
CA THR A 181 2.81 5.47 -21.43
C THR A 181 1.74 5.18 -22.49
N VAL A 182 1.42 3.90 -22.68
CA VAL A 182 0.40 3.45 -23.64
C VAL A 182 -1.01 3.94 -23.26
N LYS A 183 -1.38 3.90 -21.98
CA LYS A 183 -2.74 4.26 -21.53
C LYS A 183 -3.00 5.76 -21.57
N LEU A 184 -1.98 6.57 -21.27
CA LEU A 184 -2.12 8.03 -21.19
C LEU A 184 -1.68 8.75 -22.46
N ASN A 185 -1.16 8.03 -23.46
CA ASN A 185 -0.51 8.63 -24.65
C ASN A 185 0.55 9.67 -24.25
N LYS A 186 1.35 9.36 -23.22
CA LYS A 186 2.43 10.21 -22.70
C LYS A 186 3.75 9.47 -22.77
N THR A 187 4.84 10.16 -23.08
CA THR A 187 6.20 9.63 -22.86
C THR A 187 6.60 9.93 -21.42
N LEU A 188 6.98 8.89 -20.66
CA LEU A 188 7.52 9.00 -19.30
C LEU A 188 9.05 9.00 -19.31
#